data_AF-A0A074X8G4-F1
#
_entry.id   AF-A0A074X8G4-F1
#
_cell.length_a   1.000
_cell.length_b   1.000
_cell.length_c   1.000
_cell.angle_alpha   90.00
_cell.angle_beta   90.00
_cell.angle_gamma   90.00
#
_symmetry.space_group_name_H-M   'P 1'
#
loop_
_entity.id
_entity.type
_entity.pdbx_description
1 polymer ?
#
loop_
_entity_poly.entity_id
_entity_poly.type
_entity_poly.pdbx_seq_one_letter_code
_entity_poly.pdbx_strand_id
1 'polypeptide(L)'
;VRSLTPREQIYNIPNILTATRLVAAPIVGYLVLHEQHKWALGLFAYAGITDLVDGWIARKYKLQTVVGSVIDPMADKFLMTILTVTLSMNGLLPVSLATLILGRDVSLAVAALYWRYASLPAPKTFKRYWDFSLPSAEVHPTTMSKYNTFLQLLLIGATLAYPVVTADNHHLGIMHDIGLEKLDLAQFMTYFQILVAGTTAWSGLSYAFLKDAVKILGKDEQLKLKQGRRGRAIIGVTFGSVVIAAAYLALTKDLPKKKEEGVVA
;
A
#
# COMPACT_ATOMS: atom_id res chain seq x y z
N VAL A 1 -39.41 17.48 -18.41
CA VAL A 1 -38.63 17.16 -17.19
C VAL A 1 -37.26 16.64 -17.61
N ARG A 2 -36.23 17.50 -17.64
CA ARG A 2 -34.83 17.05 -17.84
C ARG A 2 -34.37 16.46 -16.50
N SER A 3 -34.01 15.17 -16.47
CA SER A 3 -33.44 14.54 -15.28
C SER A 3 -32.11 15.21 -14.93
N LEU A 4 -32.05 15.91 -13.79
CA LEU A 4 -30.95 16.77 -13.35
C LEU A 4 -29.75 16.02 -12.72
N THR A 5 -29.57 14.73 -13.00
CA THR A 5 -28.39 13.99 -12.55
C THR A 5 -27.85 13.16 -13.72
N PRO A 6 -26.67 13.47 -14.27
CA PRO A 6 -25.96 12.55 -15.14
C PRO A 6 -25.75 11.25 -14.36
N ARG A 7 -26.44 10.17 -14.74
CA ARG A 7 -26.12 8.85 -14.17
C ARG A 7 -24.86 8.38 -14.86
N GLU A 8 -23.77 8.26 -14.11
CA GLU A 8 -22.55 7.65 -14.64
C GLU A 8 -22.82 6.19 -14.98
N GLN A 9 -22.27 5.72 -16.10
CA GLN A 9 -22.32 4.31 -16.46
C GLN A 9 -21.26 3.56 -15.65
N ILE A 10 -21.66 3.09 -14.47
CA ILE A 10 -20.79 2.38 -13.51
C ILE A 10 -20.38 1.00 -14.05
N TYR A 11 -21.20 0.38 -14.91
CA TYR A 11 -20.88 -0.89 -15.55
C TYR A 11 -20.09 -0.66 -16.84
N ASN A 12 -18.77 -0.54 -16.69
CA ASN A 12 -17.82 -0.42 -17.78
C ASN A 12 -16.65 -1.40 -17.58
N ILE A 13 -15.87 -1.63 -18.65
CA ILE A 13 -14.77 -2.59 -18.64
C ILE A 13 -13.77 -2.28 -17.50
N PRO A 14 -13.33 -1.02 -17.28
CA PRO A 14 -12.43 -0.70 -16.17
C PRO A 14 -12.97 -1.13 -14.80
N ASN A 15 -14.20 -0.76 -14.47
CA ASN A 15 -14.78 -1.06 -13.16
C ASN A 15 -14.99 -2.57 -12.94
N ILE A 16 -15.26 -3.33 -14.02
CA ILE A 16 -15.33 -4.80 -13.94
C ILE A 16 -13.95 -5.39 -13.64
N LEU A 17 -12.90 -4.91 -14.30
CA LEU A 17 -11.53 -5.35 -14.03
C LEU A 17 -11.13 -5.07 -12.58
N THR A 18 -11.43 -3.88 -12.06
CA THR A 18 -11.23 -3.56 -10.64
C THR A 18 -12.00 -4.48 -9.71
N ALA A 19 -13.25 -4.83 -10.03
CA ALA A 19 -14.03 -5.78 -9.25
C ALA A 19 -13.38 -7.17 -9.23
N THR A 20 -12.84 -7.64 -10.36
CA THR A 20 -12.11 -8.91 -10.41
C THR A 20 -10.86 -8.89 -9.54
N ARG A 21 -10.13 -7.76 -9.47
CA ARG A 21 -8.97 -7.60 -8.57
C ARG A 21 -9.37 -7.69 -7.09
N LEU A 22 -10.50 -7.08 -6.72
CA LEU A 22 -11.01 -7.14 -5.35
C LEU A 22 -11.33 -8.58 -4.91
N VAL A 23 -11.85 -9.40 -5.82
CA VAL A 23 -12.08 -10.84 -5.58
C VAL A 23 -10.79 -11.64 -5.63
N ALA A 24 -9.86 -11.29 -6.52
CA ALA A 24 -8.57 -11.96 -6.63
C ALA A 24 -7.72 -11.78 -5.37
N ALA A 25 -7.75 -10.61 -4.72
CA ALA A 25 -6.94 -10.31 -3.54
C ALA A 25 -7.01 -11.36 -2.41
N PRO A 26 -8.19 -11.76 -1.88
CA PRO A 26 -8.27 -12.82 -0.86
C PRO A 26 -7.86 -14.18 -1.40
N ILE A 27 -8.07 -14.48 -2.68
CA ILE A 27 -7.63 -15.72 -3.31
C ILE A 27 -6.10 -15.78 -3.36
N VAL A 28 -5.43 -14.67 -3.72
CA VAL A 28 -3.97 -14.57 -3.66
C VAL A 28 -3.48 -14.82 -2.24
N GLY A 29 -4.09 -14.18 -1.23
CA GLY A 29 -3.73 -14.39 0.17
C GLY A 29 -3.88 -15.84 0.61
N TYR A 30 -4.99 -16.49 0.24
CA TYR A 30 -5.21 -17.92 0.49
C TYR A 30 -4.11 -18.79 -0.15
N LEU A 31 -3.77 -18.53 -1.42
CA LEU A 31 -2.73 -19.27 -2.13
C LEU A 31 -1.35 -19.09 -1.51
N VAL A 32 -1.02 -17.88 -1.04
CA VAL A 32 0.23 -17.63 -0.31
C VAL A 32 0.28 -18.48 0.96
N LEU A 33 -0.77 -18.47 1.77
CA LEU A 33 -0.82 -19.23 3.03
C LEU A 33 -0.74 -20.75 2.83
N HIS A 34 -1.15 -21.26 1.68
CA HIS A 34 -1.06 -22.69 1.32
C HIS A 34 0.19 -23.05 0.51
N GLU A 35 1.19 -22.17 0.49
CA GLU A 35 2.47 -22.33 -0.22
C GLU A 35 2.33 -22.55 -1.75
N GLN A 36 1.17 -22.18 -2.33
CA GLN A 36 0.90 -22.24 -3.77
C GLN A 36 1.46 -21.01 -4.48
N HIS A 37 2.75 -20.74 -4.30
CA HIS A 37 3.41 -19.50 -4.71
C HIS A 37 3.36 -19.25 -6.23
N LYS A 38 3.38 -20.31 -7.06
CA LYS A 38 3.27 -20.20 -8.52
C LYS A 38 1.93 -19.58 -8.94
N TRP A 39 0.83 -20.08 -8.37
CA TRP A 39 -0.51 -19.55 -8.64
C TRP A 39 -0.72 -18.16 -8.05
N ALA A 40 -0.22 -17.94 -6.83
CA ALA A 40 -0.26 -16.62 -6.20
C ALA A 40 0.48 -15.57 -7.04
N LEU A 41 1.67 -15.89 -7.55
CA LEU A 41 2.45 -15.00 -8.42
C LEU A 41 1.71 -14.71 -9.73
N GLY A 42 1.12 -15.73 -10.35
CA GLY A 42 0.32 -15.57 -11.56
C GLY A 42 -0.89 -14.64 -11.35
N LEU A 43 -1.60 -14.81 -10.24
CA LEU A 43 -2.78 -13.99 -9.92
C LEU A 43 -2.40 -12.57 -9.48
N PHE A 44 -1.26 -12.39 -8.81
CA PHE A 44 -0.67 -11.06 -8.54
C PHE A 44 -0.27 -10.35 -9.83
N ALA A 45 0.41 -11.04 -10.76
CA ALA A 45 0.78 -10.50 -12.05
C ALA A 45 -0.47 -10.14 -12.88
N TYR A 46 -1.50 -10.99 -12.86
CA TYR A 46 -2.81 -10.69 -13.43
C TYR A 46 -3.37 -9.38 -12.87
N ALA A 47 -3.43 -9.23 -11.54
CA ALA A 47 -3.96 -8.02 -10.91
C ALA A 47 -3.18 -6.76 -11.34
N GLY A 48 -1.84 -6.81 -11.32
CA GLY A 48 -1.01 -5.68 -11.75
C GLY A 48 -1.17 -5.33 -13.23
N ILE A 49 -1.25 -6.32 -14.12
CA ILE A 49 -1.48 -6.09 -15.56
C ILE A 49 -2.86 -5.50 -15.79
N THR A 50 -3.90 -6.01 -15.11
CA THR A 50 -5.27 -5.51 -15.29
C THR A 50 -5.43 -4.05 -14.84
N ASP A 51 -4.73 -3.61 -13.78
CA ASP A 51 -4.72 -2.20 -13.35
C ASP A 51 -4.10 -1.25 -14.39
N LEU A 52 -3.00 -1.70 -15.03
CA LEU A 52 -2.39 -0.90 -16.09
C LEU A 52 -3.31 -0.81 -17.31
N VAL A 53 -3.96 -1.93 -17.65
CA VAL A 53 -4.87 -2.03 -18.79
C VAL A 53 -6.15 -1.23 -18.54
N ASP A 54 -6.80 -1.36 -17.39
CA ASP A 54 -8.04 -0.63 -17.11
C ASP A 54 -7.82 0.89 -17.04
N GLY A 55 -6.72 1.35 -16.45
CA GLY A 55 -6.35 2.76 -16.43
C GLY A 55 -6.06 3.29 -17.83
N TRP A 56 -5.43 2.48 -18.70
CA TRP A 56 -5.23 2.83 -20.11
C TRP A 56 -6.54 2.90 -20.89
N ILE A 57 -7.43 1.90 -20.74
CA ILE A 57 -8.76 1.88 -21.38
C ILE A 57 -9.58 3.08 -20.92
N ALA A 58 -9.62 3.36 -19.62
CA ALA A 58 -10.39 4.47 -19.05
C ALA A 58 -9.95 5.82 -19.64
N ARG A 59 -8.63 6.05 -19.80
CA ARG A 59 -8.09 7.28 -20.40
C ARG A 59 -8.34 7.35 -21.90
N LYS A 60 -8.13 6.25 -22.63
CA LYS A 60 -8.28 6.22 -24.10
C LYS A 60 -9.73 6.39 -24.55
N TYR A 61 -10.67 5.77 -23.85
CA TYR A 61 -12.09 5.77 -24.19
C TYR A 61 -12.93 6.75 -23.37
N LYS A 62 -12.29 7.59 -22.53
CA LYS A 62 -12.96 8.55 -21.64
C LYS A 62 -14.04 7.91 -20.75
N LEU A 63 -13.79 6.68 -20.29
CA LEU A 63 -14.69 5.89 -19.42
C LEU A 63 -14.40 6.10 -17.93
N GLN A 64 -13.85 7.26 -17.57
CA GLN A 64 -13.55 7.59 -16.18
C GLN A 64 -14.85 7.83 -15.41
N THR A 65 -15.00 7.17 -14.26
CA THR A 65 -16.16 7.32 -13.37
C THR A 65 -15.69 7.76 -11.99
N VAL A 66 -16.54 8.48 -11.25
CA VAL A 66 -16.28 8.85 -9.85
C VAL A 66 -16.23 7.59 -8.97
N VAL A 67 -16.98 6.56 -9.33
CA VAL A 67 -16.92 5.27 -8.63
C VAL A 67 -15.56 4.58 -8.85
N GLY A 68 -15.10 4.46 -10.09
CA GLY A 68 -13.80 3.86 -10.41
C GLY A 68 -12.64 4.61 -9.75
N SER A 69 -12.67 5.95 -9.74
CA SER A 69 -11.60 6.76 -9.11
C SER A 69 -11.44 6.52 -7.60
N VAL A 70 -12.46 5.96 -6.94
CA VAL A 70 -12.42 5.58 -5.53
C VAL A 70 -12.15 4.08 -5.36
N ILE A 71 -12.78 3.21 -6.17
CA ILE A 71 -12.64 1.75 -6.02
C ILE A 71 -11.26 1.28 -6.49
N ASP A 72 -10.67 1.85 -7.54
CA ASP A 72 -9.37 1.39 -8.08
C ASP A 72 -8.27 1.50 -7.01
N PRO A 73 -8.04 2.67 -6.36
CA PRO A 73 -7.03 2.78 -5.31
C PRO A 73 -7.36 1.95 -4.06
N MET A 74 -8.64 1.62 -3.82
CA MET A 74 -9.05 0.76 -2.72
C MET A 74 -8.71 -0.71 -3.00
N ALA A 75 -8.94 -1.18 -4.22
CA ALA A 75 -8.60 -2.55 -4.64
C ALA A 75 -7.10 -2.79 -4.55
N ASP A 76 -6.28 -1.84 -5.00
CA ASP A 76 -4.81 -1.94 -4.90
C ASP A 76 -4.34 -2.00 -3.46
N LYS A 77 -4.85 -1.13 -2.59
CA LYS A 77 -4.52 -1.16 -1.17
C LYS A 77 -4.97 -2.45 -0.50
N PHE A 78 -6.11 -2.99 -0.90
CA PHE A 78 -6.62 -4.24 -0.35
C PHE A 78 -5.71 -5.42 -0.73
N LEU A 79 -5.33 -5.51 -2.00
CA LEU A 79 -4.37 -6.52 -2.48
C LEU A 79 -3.02 -6.41 -1.75
N MET A 80 -2.46 -5.19 -1.67
CA MET A 80 -1.19 -4.94 -0.99
C MET A 80 -1.25 -5.27 0.50
N THR A 81 -2.37 -4.95 1.17
CA THR A 81 -2.59 -5.27 2.59
C THR A 81 -2.62 -6.78 2.80
N ILE A 82 -3.41 -7.51 2.02
CA ILE A 82 -3.51 -8.97 2.12
C ILE A 82 -2.14 -9.61 1.91
N LEU A 83 -1.46 -9.27 0.82
CA LEU A 83 -0.15 -9.82 0.50
C LEU A 83 0.89 -9.53 1.58
N THR A 84 0.92 -8.30 2.08
CA THR A 84 1.86 -7.92 3.16
C THR A 84 1.63 -8.76 4.41
N VAL A 85 0.36 -8.95 4.80
CA VAL A 85 0.01 -9.78 5.97
C VAL A 85 0.37 -11.23 5.73
N THR A 86 -0.06 -11.82 4.61
CA THR A 86 0.13 -13.26 4.36
C THR A 86 1.60 -13.63 4.12
N LEU A 87 2.37 -12.78 3.45
CA LEU A 87 3.81 -12.99 3.27
C LEU A 87 4.56 -12.86 4.60
N SER A 88 4.11 -11.96 5.48
CA SER A 88 4.69 -11.86 6.82
C SER A 88 4.36 -13.07 7.69
N MET A 89 3.14 -13.60 7.59
CA MET A 89 2.74 -14.83 8.28
C MET A 89 3.55 -16.05 7.84
N ASN A 90 3.89 -16.14 6.54
CA ASN A 90 4.77 -17.20 6.01
C ASN A 90 6.25 -16.99 6.34
N GLY A 91 6.63 -15.90 7.01
CA GLY A 91 8.02 -15.59 7.35
C GLY A 91 8.89 -15.10 6.18
N LEU A 92 8.29 -14.85 5.00
CA LEU A 92 9.01 -14.30 3.83
C LEU A 92 9.25 -12.79 3.96
N LEU A 93 8.45 -12.11 4.79
CA LEU A 93 8.53 -10.68 5.04
C LEU A 93 8.70 -10.42 6.56
N PRO A 94 9.75 -9.70 6.99
CA PRO A 94 9.93 -9.36 8.40
C PRO A 94 8.72 -8.63 8.98
N VAL A 95 8.37 -8.94 10.23
CA VAL A 95 7.15 -8.40 10.86
C VAL A 95 7.30 -6.90 11.08
N SER A 96 8.52 -6.40 11.33
CA SER A 96 8.81 -4.97 11.39
C SER A 96 8.46 -4.25 10.10
N LEU A 97 8.83 -4.81 8.95
CA LEU A 97 8.56 -4.20 7.64
C LEU A 97 7.06 -4.23 7.31
N ALA A 98 6.39 -5.35 7.56
CA ALA A 98 4.94 -5.43 7.42
C ALA A 98 4.24 -4.37 8.29
N THR A 99 4.70 -4.19 9.53
CA THR A 99 4.17 -3.17 10.46
C THR A 99 4.38 -1.75 9.92
N LEU A 100 5.54 -1.43 9.33
CA LEU A 100 5.79 -0.13 8.70
C LEU A 100 4.87 0.14 7.52
N ILE A 101 4.74 -0.83 6.61
CA ILE A 101 3.92 -0.70 5.39
C ILE A 101 2.45 -0.47 5.79
N LEU A 102 1.89 -1.36 6.61
CA LEU A 102 0.49 -1.28 7.03
C LEU A 102 0.23 -0.05 7.90
N GLY A 103 1.10 0.23 8.87
CA GLY A 103 0.91 1.37 9.76
C GLY A 103 1.02 2.71 9.04
N ARG A 104 1.83 2.81 7.97
CA ARG A 104 1.86 3.99 7.09
C ARG A 104 0.53 4.20 6.38
N ASP A 105 0.00 3.15 5.75
CA ASP A 105 -1.25 3.24 5.00
C ASP A 105 -2.44 3.56 5.91
N VAL A 106 -2.49 2.96 7.11
CA VAL A 106 -3.48 3.28 8.15
C VAL A 106 -3.33 4.73 8.64
N SER A 107 -2.12 5.20 8.92
CA SER A 107 -1.89 6.57 9.39
C SER A 107 -2.34 7.61 8.35
N LEU A 108 -2.05 7.36 7.08
CA LEU A 108 -2.52 8.21 5.97
C LEU A 108 -4.03 8.14 5.80
N ALA A 109 -4.64 6.96 5.97
CA ALA A 109 -6.10 6.81 5.94
C ALA A 109 -6.77 7.60 7.08
N VAL A 110 -6.28 7.47 8.32
CA VAL A 110 -6.78 8.22 9.48
C VAL A 110 -6.66 9.73 9.24
N ALA A 111 -5.55 10.20 8.69
CA ALA A 111 -5.39 11.61 8.35
C ALA A 111 -6.36 12.08 7.27
N ALA A 112 -6.58 11.27 6.23
CA ALA A 112 -7.58 11.54 5.19
C ALA A 112 -9.01 11.63 5.76
N LEU A 113 -9.39 10.71 6.66
CA LEU A 113 -10.67 10.74 7.35
C LEU A 113 -10.81 12.00 8.23
N TYR A 114 -9.75 12.39 8.93
CA TYR A 114 -9.71 13.62 9.71
C TYR A 114 -9.88 14.86 8.83
N TRP A 115 -9.14 14.99 7.72
CA TRP A 115 -9.26 16.13 6.82
C TRP A 115 -10.66 16.23 6.22
N ARG A 116 -11.24 15.10 5.79
CA ARG A 116 -12.63 15.06 5.32
C ARG A 116 -13.60 15.54 6.39
N TYR A 117 -13.45 15.07 7.64
CA TYR A 117 -14.30 15.52 8.74
C TYR A 117 -14.11 17.00 9.08
N ALA A 118 -12.88 17.50 8.99
CA ALA A 118 -12.51 18.87 9.34
C ALA A 118 -13.04 19.89 8.31
N SER A 119 -13.09 19.53 7.03
CA SER A 119 -13.51 20.42 5.94
C SER A 119 -15.02 20.43 5.67
N LEU A 120 -15.79 19.49 6.23
CA LEU A 120 -17.24 19.47 6.07
C LEU A 120 -17.90 20.74 6.68
N PRO A 121 -18.73 21.47 5.90
CA PRO A 121 -19.50 22.60 6.42
C PRO A 121 -20.56 22.11 7.41
N ALA A 122 -20.83 22.92 8.44
CA ALA A 122 -21.88 22.61 9.39
C ALA A 122 -23.26 22.55 8.69
N PRO A 123 -24.20 21.68 9.11
CA PRO A 123 -24.08 20.65 10.16
C PRO A 123 -23.30 19.39 9.69
N LYS A 124 -22.55 18.79 10.63
CA LYS A 124 -21.74 17.58 10.42
C LYS A 124 -22.57 16.31 10.69
N THR A 125 -23.39 15.92 9.72
CA THR A 125 -24.20 14.69 9.78
C THR A 125 -23.51 13.50 9.11
N PHE A 126 -23.77 12.27 9.58
CA PHE A 126 -23.23 11.03 9.01
C PHE A 126 -23.52 10.89 7.50
N LYS A 127 -24.74 11.24 7.06
CA LYS A 127 -25.12 11.21 5.64
C LYS A 127 -24.25 12.12 4.76
N ARG A 128 -23.87 13.31 5.27
CA ARG A 128 -22.96 14.23 4.57
C ARG A 128 -21.52 13.76 4.60
N TYR A 129 -21.11 13.09 5.67
CA TYR A 129 -19.77 12.52 5.74
C TYR A 129 -19.55 11.46 4.67
N TRP A 130 -20.55 10.62 4.41
CA TRP A 130 -20.48 9.59 3.35
C TRP A 130 -20.93 10.07 1.97
N ASP A 131 -21.26 11.36 1.82
CA ASP A 131 -21.52 11.96 0.53
C ASP A 131 -20.18 12.28 -0.16
N PHE A 132 -19.79 11.46 -1.14
CA PHE A 132 -18.55 11.62 -1.90
C PHE A 132 -18.64 12.69 -2.99
N SER A 133 -19.83 13.27 -3.22
CA SER A 133 -20.01 14.36 -4.20
C SER A 133 -19.54 15.72 -3.66
N LEU A 134 -19.33 15.86 -2.36
CA LEU A 134 -18.86 17.08 -1.72
C LEU A 134 -17.31 17.17 -1.77
N PRO A 135 -16.72 18.13 -2.51
CA PRO A 135 -15.27 18.29 -2.58
C PRO A 135 -14.76 18.74 -1.21
N SER A 136 -14.21 17.80 -0.44
CA SER A 136 -13.88 18.02 0.97
C SER A 136 -12.39 18.34 1.16
N ALA A 137 -11.46 17.73 0.40
CA ALA A 137 -10.04 18.08 0.41
C ALA A 137 -9.33 17.42 -0.77
N GLU A 138 -8.39 18.13 -1.39
CA GLU A 138 -7.46 17.52 -2.36
C GLU A 138 -6.15 17.22 -1.64
N VAL A 139 -5.84 15.92 -1.51
CA VAL A 139 -4.54 15.46 -1.01
C VAL A 139 -3.67 15.24 -2.23
N HIS A 140 -2.65 16.09 -2.43
CA HIS A 140 -1.69 15.88 -3.50
C HIS A 140 -0.66 14.85 -3.01
N PRO A 141 -0.59 13.65 -3.62
CA PRO A 141 0.40 12.67 -3.21
C PRO A 141 1.80 13.22 -3.50
N THR A 142 2.66 13.20 -2.49
CA THR A 142 4.05 13.62 -2.64
C THR A 142 4.77 12.70 -3.63
N THR A 143 5.72 13.23 -4.39
CA THR A 143 6.52 12.41 -5.33
C THR A 143 7.25 11.28 -4.61
N MET A 144 7.73 11.53 -3.39
CA MET A 144 8.33 10.52 -2.50
C MET A 144 7.38 9.37 -2.17
N SER A 145 6.08 9.66 -1.99
CA SER A 145 5.06 8.66 -1.75
C SER A 145 4.83 7.73 -2.93
N LYS A 146 4.96 8.24 -4.16
CA LYS A 146 4.79 7.45 -5.39
C LYS A 146 5.92 6.47 -5.56
N TYR A 147 7.17 6.92 -5.39
CA TYR A 147 8.35 6.04 -5.46
C TYR A 147 8.28 4.95 -4.39
N ASN A 148 7.91 5.30 -3.15
CA ASN A 148 7.78 4.30 -2.09
C ASN A 148 6.73 3.23 -2.41
N THR A 149 5.53 3.63 -2.86
CA THR A 149 4.49 2.67 -3.23
C THR A 149 4.92 1.77 -4.40
N PHE A 150 5.67 2.30 -5.37
CA PHE A 150 6.26 1.50 -6.44
C PHE A 150 7.29 0.48 -5.92
N LEU A 151 8.19 0.90 -5.05
CA LEU A 151 9.19 0.02 -4.43
C LEU A 151 8.52 -1.06 -3.56
N GLN A 152 7.45 -0.74 -2.84
CA GLN A 152 6.65 -1.71 -2.09
C GLN A 152 6.01 -2.76 -3.00
N LEU A 153 5.41 -2.33 -4.12
CA LEU A 153 4.83 -3.26 -5.11
C LEU A 153 5.90 -4.20 -5.66
N LEU A 154 7.07 -3.66 -6.04
CA LEU A 154 8.20 -4.46 -6.49
C LEU A 154 8.69 -5.44 -5.43
N LEU A 155 8.79 -5.01 -4.17
CA LEU A 155 9.20 -5.88 -3.07
C LEU A 155 8.22 -7.03 -2.86
N ILE A 156 6.91 -6.76 -2.86
CA ILE A 156 5.89 -7.79 -2.73
C ILE A 156 5.98 -8.80 -3.88
N GLY A 157 6.12 -8.31 -5.12
CA GLY A 157 6.33 -9.17 -6.28
C GLY A 157 7.59 -10.02 -6.19
N ALA A 158 8.72 -9.42 -5.80
CA ALA A 158 9.99 -10.14 -5.62
C ALA A 158 9.92 -11.17 -4.50
N THR A 159 9.29 -10.83 -3.37
CA THR A 159 9.11 -11.72 -2.21
C THR A 159 8.22 -12.91 -2.58
N LEU A 160 7.19 -12.69 -3.40
CA LEU A 160 6.32 -13.74 -3.90
C LEU A 160 7.01 -14.63 -4.94
N ALA A 161 7.89 -14.06 -5.77
CA ALA A 161 8.66 -14.78 -6.78
C ALA A 161 9.83 -15.58 -6.17
N TYR A 162 10.40 -15.13 -5.05
CA TYR A 162 11.54 -15.78 -4.38
C TYR A 162 11.37 -17.28 -4.17
N PRO A 163 10.29 -17.79 -3.53
CA PRO A 163 10.09 -19.23 -3.37
C PRO A 163 9.87 -19.95 -4.72
N VAL A 164 9.28 -19.30 -5.72
CA VAL A 164 9.05 -19.89 -7.05
C VAL A 164 10.38 -20.12 -7.79
N VAL A 165 11.26 -19.13 -7.76
CA VAL A 165 12.58 -19.20 -8.42
C VAL A 165 13.51 -20.18 -7.70
N THR A 166 13.40 -20.28 -6.37
CA THR A 166 14.28 -21.14 -5.56
C THR A 166 13.80 -22.59 -5.44
N ALA A 167 12.54 -22.89 -5.77
CA ALA A 167 11.97 -24.24 -5.68
C ALA A 167 12.44 -25.19 -6.79
N ASP A 168 12.65 -24.70 -8.02
CA ASP A 168 13.01 -25.55 -9.17
C ASP A 168 14.51 -25.43 -9.51
N ASN A 169 15.23 -26.56 -9.52
CA ASN A 169 16.66 -26.61 -9.85
C ASN A 169 16.98 -26.05 -11.26
N HIS A 170 16.02 -26.09 -12.19
CA HIS A 170 16.18 -25.54 -13.54
C HIS A 170 16.27 -24.00 -13.53
N HIS A 171 15.43 -23.33 -12.75
CA HIS A 171 15.46 -21.87 -12.62
C HIS A 171 16.75 -21.41 -11.94
N LEU A 172 17.23 -22.22 -11.01
CA LEU A 172 18.51 -22.07 -10.35
C LEU A 172 19.71 -22.24 -11.29
N GLY A 173 19.65 -23.19 -12.22
CA GLY A 173 20.67 -23.35 -13.26
C GLY A 173 20.79 -22.11 -14.15
N ILE A 174 19.66 -21.56 -14.61
CA ILE A 174 19.65 -20.31 -15.39
C ILE A 174 20.24 -19.15 -14.59
N MET A 175 19.93 -19.02 -13.30
CA MET A 175 20.50 -17.95 -12.47
C MET A 175 21.99 -18.15 -12.23
N HIS A 176 22.46 -19.38 -12.06
CA HIS A 176 23.87 -19.71 -11.95
C HIS A 176 24.64 -19.32 -13.22
N ASP A 177 24.08 -19.57 -14.41
CA ASP A 177 24.69 -19.19 -15.70
C ASP A 177 24.82 -17.66 -15.86
N ILE A 178 23.97 -16.88 -15.18
CA ILE A 178 24.01 -15.41 -15.15
C ILE A 178 24.87 -14.90 -13.98
N GLY A 179 25.45 -15.80 -13.18
CA GLY A 179 26.32 -15.47 -12.04
C GLY A 179 25.57 -15.02 -10.78
N LEU A 180 24.29 -15.36 -10.62
CA LEU A 180 23.48 -15.08 -9.43
C LEU A 180 23.38 -16.31 -8.54
N GLU A 181 24.15 -16.35 -7.45
CA GLU A 181 24.08 -17.45 -6.49
C GLU A 181 22.90 -17.29 -5.50
N LYS A 182 22.51 -18.40 -4.83
CA LYS A 182 21.44 -18.37 -3.81
C LYS A 182 21.73 -17.37 -2.68
N LEU A 183 23.00 -17.27 -2.28
CA LEU A 183 23.43 -16.35 -1.23
C LEU A 183 23.23 -14.90 -1.67
N ASP A 184 23.55 -14.58 -2.92
CA ASP A 184 23.38 -13.24 -3.50
C ASP A 184 21.91 -12.84 -3.56
N LEU A 185 21.02 -13.77 -3.92
CA LEU A 185 19.57 -13.55 -3.94
C LEU A 185 19.00 -13.24 -2.54
N ALA A 186 19.39 -14.01 -1.52
CA ALA A 186 18.93 -13.77 -0.15
C ALA A 186 19.44 -12.42 0.39
N GLN A 187 20.70 -12.09 0.09
CA GLN A 187 21.29 -10.81 0.49
C GLN A 187 20.64 -9.64 -0.25
N PHE A 188 20.37 -9.78 -1.56
CA PHE A 188 19.62 -8.83 -2.35
C PHE A 188 18.23 -8.56 -1.75
N MET A 189 17.48 -9.62 -1.42
CA MET A 189 16.17 -9.49 -0.79
C MET A 189 16.24 -8.75 0.53
N THR A 190 17.25 -9.05 1.36
CA THR A 190 17.47 -8.35 2.64
C THR A 190 17.73 -6.86 2.44
N TYR A 191 18.65 -6.50 1.51
CA TYR A 191 18.92 -5.10 1.20
C TYR A 191 17.70 -4.40 0.60
N PHE A 192 16.93 -5.09 -0.23
CA PHE A 192 15.72 -4.52 -0.81
C PHE A 192 14.66 -4.27 0.26
N GLN A 193 14.47 -5.19 1.21
CA GLN A 193 13.59 -5.00 2.36
C GLN A 193 14.03 -3.80 3.22
N ILE A 194 15.33 -3.65 3.51
CA ILE A 194 15.86 -2.49 4.27
C ILE A 194 15.63 -1.17 3.52
N LEU A 195 15.86 -1.17 2.20
CA LEU A 195 15.61 0.00 1.35
C LEU A 195 14.12 0.41 1.40
N VAL A 196 13.21 -0.56 1.26
CA VAL A 196 11.76 -0.30 1.34
C VAL A 196 11.37 0.15 2.73
N ALA A 197 11.94 -0.43 3.79
CA ALA A 197 11.71 0.00 5.17
C ALA A 197 12.08 1.49 5.34
N GLY A 198 13.29 1.86 4.93
CA GLY A 198 13.81 3.23 5.04
C GLY A 198 12.98 4.23 4.22
N THR A 199 12.68 3.91 2.97
CA THR A 199 11.84 4.75 2.10
C THR A 199 10.39 4.86 2.59
N THR A 200 9.85 3.81 3.22
CA THR A 200 8.49 3.82 3.82
C THR A 200 8.44 4.72 5.04
N ALA A 201 9.41 4.59 5.95
CA ALA A 201 9.54 5.44 7.13
C ALA A 201 9.71 6.91 6.71
N TRP A 202 10.63 7.18 5.78
CA TRP A 202 10.86 8.52 5.27
C TRP A 202 9.62 9.11 4.59
N SER A 203 8.98 8.34 3.70
CA SER A 203 7.78 8.78 3.00
C SER A 203 6.65 9.11 3.96
N GLY A 204 6.34 8.23 4.92
CA GLY A 204 5.25 8.47 5.86
C GLY A 204 5.53 9.64 6.81
N LEU A 205 6.75 9.76 7.33
CA LEU A 205 7.15 10.88 8.18
C LEU A 205 7.15 12.21 7.42
N SER A 206 7.50 12.21 6.12
CA SER A 206 7.48 13.43 5.30
C SER A 206 6.11 14.12 5.29
N TYR A 207 5.01 13.36 5.37
CA TYR A 207 3.65 13.93 5.45
C TYR A 207 3.38 14.68 6.76
N ALA A 208 4.12 14.39 7.84
CA ALA A 208 4.03 15.17 9.07
C ALA A 208 4.74 16.53 8.96
N PHE A 209 5.74 16.65 8.07
CA PHE A 209 6.58 17.85 7.97
C PHE A 209 6.21 18.75 6.78
N LEU A 210 5.83 18.16 5.64
CA LEU A 210 5.55 18.89 4.40
C LEU A 210 4.22 19.66 4.48
N LYS A 211 4.31 20.99 4.38
CA LYS A 211 3.14 21.90 4.40
C LYS A 211 2.27 21.77 3.14
N ASP A 212 2.87 21.39 2.02
CA ASP A 212 2.22 21.38 0.71
C ASP A 212 1.49 20.07 0.38
N ALA A 213 1.59 19.06 1.25
CA ALA A 213 0.97 17.76 1.00
C ALA A 213 -0.58 17.80 1.07
N VAL A 214 -1.16 18.79 1.77
CA VAL A 214 -2.62 18.92 1.91
C VAL A 214 -3.07 20.37 1.73
N LYS A 215 -3.86 20.59 0.67
CA LYS A 215 -4.48 21.88 0.40
C LYS A 215 -5.95 21.82 0.82
N ILE A 216 -6.27 22.47 1.94
CA ILE A 216 -7.66 22.57 2.43
C ILE A 216 -8.39 23.66 1.64
N LEU A 217 -9.52 23.31 1.03
CA LEU A 217 -10.40 24.23 0.31
C LEU A 217 -11.28 25.00 1.31
N GLY A 218 -11.52 26.30 1.05
CA GLY A 218 -12.31 27.15 1.96
C GLY A 218 -11.94 28.64 1.87
N LYS A 219 -12.74 29.51 2.48
CA LYS A 219 -12.50 30.98 2.49
C LYS A 219 -11.70 31.45 3.71
N ASP A 220 -11.68 30.69 4.81
CA ASP A 220 -11.02 31.05 6.06
C ASP A 220 -9.59 30.50 6.12
N GLU A 221 -8.61 31.38 5.98
CA GLU A 221 -7.18 31.04 5.95
C GLU A 221 -6.64 30.60 7.32
N GLN A 222 -7.16 31.15 8.42
CA GLN A 222 -6.78 30.79 9.79
C GLN A 222 -7.22 29.35 10.11
N LEU A 223 -8.44 28.99 9.73
CA LEU A 223 -8.95 27.62 9.90
C LEU A 223 -8.12 26.62 9.09
N LYS A 224 -7.73 26.94 7.85
CA LYS A 224 -6.87 26.07 7.03
C LYS A 224 -5.53 25.80 7.69
N LEU A 225 -4.86 26.85 8.19
CA LEU A 225 -3.57 26.71 8.86
C LEU A 225 -3.67 25.85 10.13
N LYS A 226 -4.72 26.07 10.93
CA LYS A 226 -4.97 25.30 12.17
C LYS A 226 -5.29 23.84 11.87
N GLN A 227 -6.13 23.56 10.88
CA GLN A 227 -6.51 22.21 10.48
C GLN A 227 -5.34 21.46 9.83
N GLY A 228 -4.56 22.13 8.98
CA GLY A 228 -3.34 21.57 8.38
C GLY A 228 -2.26 21.26 9.41
N ARG A 229 -2.10 22.09 10.46
CA ARG A 229 -1.20 21.79 11.58
C ARG A 229 -1.66 20.57 12.38
N ARG A 230 -2.97 20.47 12.68
CA ARG A 230 -3.54 19.33 13.41
C ARG A 230 -3.44 18.01 12.63
N GLY A 231 -3.75 18.01 11.34
CA GLY A 231 -3.63 16.80 10.51
C GLY A 231 -2.19 16.28 10.44
N ARG A 232 -1.22 17.18 10.30
CA ARG A 232 0.21 16.84 10.35
C ARG A 232 0.64 16.28 11.71
N ALA A 233 0.17 16.86 12.80
CA ALA A 233 0.43 16.34 14.14
C ALA A 233 -0.17 14.93 14.34
N ILE A 234 -1.37 14.67 13.83
CA ILE A 234 -1.99 13.33 13.86
C ILE A 234 -1.09 12.32 13.13
N ILE A 235 -0.61 12.63 11.92
CA ILE A 235 0.32 11.75 11.18
C ILE A 235 1.62 11.54 11.96
N GLY A 236 2.22 12.62 12.49
CA GLY A 236 3.48 12.54 13.23
C GLY A 236 3.37 11.64 14.47
N VAL A 237 2.27 11.75 15.23
CA VAL A 237 2.04 10.90 16.42
C VAL A 237 1.71 9.47 16.02
N THR A 238 0.75 9.27 15.12
CA THR A 238 0.31 7.93 14.70
C THR A 238 1.44 7.18 14.02
N PHE A 239 1.98 7.70 12.92
CA PHE A 239 3.02 7.01 12.17
C PHE A 239 4.36 7.00 12.91
N GLY A 240 4.70 8.05 13.68
CA GLY A 240 5.89 8.04 14.53
C GLY A 240 5.88 6.88 15.54
N SER A 241 4.73 6.61 16.16
CA SER A 241 4.58 5.45 17.06
C SER A 241 4.73 4.12 16.34
N VAL A 242 4.24 4.00 15.10
CA VAL A 242 4.42 2.82 14.25
C VAL A 242 5.90 2.59 13.94
N VAL A 243 6.64 3.65 13.60
CA VAL A 243 8.08 3.54 13.29
C VAL A 243 8.85 3.03 14.51
N ILE A 244 8.54 3.52 15.71
CA ILE A 244 9.14 3.04 16.96
C ILE A 244 8.79 1.57 17.20
N ALA A 245 7.52 1.20 17.04
CA ALA A 245 7.07 -0.19 17.21
C ALA A 245 7.75 -1.13 16.21
N ALA A 246 7.89 -0.72 14.95
CA ALA A 246 8.58 -1.50 13.93
C ALA A 246 10.07 -1.65 14.24
N ALA A 247 10.75 -0.59 14.70
CA ALA A 247 12.14 -0.69 15.13
C ALA A 247 12.31 -1.66 16.31
N TYR A 248 11.39 -1.62 17.28
CA TYR A 248 11.36 -2.59 18.38
C TYR A 248 11.18 -4.03 17.88
N LEU A 249 10.26 -4.26 16.94
CA LEU A 249 10.04 -5.58 16.33
C LEU A 249 11.28 -6.05 15.54
N ALA A 250 11.95 -5.15 14.83
CA ALA A 250 13.16 -5.48 14.10
C ALA A 250 14.25 -5.99 15.04
N LEU A 251 14.42 -5.35 16.19
CA LEU A 251 15.42 -5.72 17.20
C LEU A 251 15.06 -6.99 17.98
N THR A 252 13.77 -7.29 18.16
CA THR A 252 13.32 -8.37 19.06
C THR A 252 12.86 -9.63 18.34
N LYS A 253 12.31 -9.52 17.14
CA LYS A 253 11.74 -10.63 16.38
C LYS A 253 12.49 -10.96 15.10
N ASP A 254 13.03 -9.95 14.41
CA ASP A 254 13.58 -10.14 13.07
C ASP A 254 15.11 -10.33 13.06
N LEU A 255 15.82 -9.96 14.13
CA LEU A 255 17.24 -10.33 14.29
C LEU A 255 17.38 -11.84 14.56
N PRO A 256 18.37 -12.52 13.96
CA PRO A 256 18.67 -13.90 14.29
C PRO A 256 19.01 -13.97 15.79
N LYS A 257 18.25 -14.73 16.57
CA LYS A 257 18.63 -15.05 17.94
C LYS A 257 20.00 -15.72 17.86
N LYS A 258 21.02 -15.06 18.40
CA LYS A 258 22.33 -15.69 18.64
C LYS A 258 22.01 -16.97 19.41
N LYS A 259 22.29 -18.15 18.85
CA LYS A 259 22.23 -19.39 19.63
C LYS A 259 23.08 -19.12 20.86
N GLU A 260 22.45 -19.07 22.03
CA GLU A 260 23.17 -19.32 23.27
C GLU A 260 23.64 -20.76 23.15
N GLU A 261 24.84 -20.94 22.58
CA GLU A 261 25.64 -22.13 22.82
C GLU A 261 25.92 -22.10 24.32
N GLY A 262 25.02 -22.75 25.05
CA GLY A 262 25.17 -23.06 26.45
C GLY A 262 26.44 -23.88 26.61
N VAL A 263 27.49 -23.19 27.04
CA VAL A 263 28.39 -23.66 28.08
C VAL A 263 27.51 -24.20 29.21
N VAL A 264 27.29 -25.51 29.23
CA VAL A 264 26.90 -26.25 30.43
C VAL A 264 27.68 -27.56 30.42
N ALA A 265 28.72 -27.57 31.26
CA ALA A 265 29.43 -28.69 31.90
C ALA A 265 29.83 -29.90 31.05
#